data_AF-A0A7D4KTS0-F1
#
_entry.id   AF-A0A7D4KTS0-F1
#
_cell.length_a   1.000
_cell.length_b   1.000
_cell.length_c   1.000
_cell.angle_alpha   90.00
_cell.angle_beta   90.00
_cell.angle_gamma   90.00
#
_symmetry.space_group_name_H-M   'P 1'
#
loop_
_entity.id
_entity.type
_entity.pdbx_description
1 polymer ?
#
loop_
_entity_poly.entity_id
_entity_poly.type
_entity_poly.pdbx_seq_one_letter_code
_entity_poly.pdbx_strand_id
1 'polypeptide(L)'
;MLTKHKTKWTETQKDRAQIIFEHYPTLKKAYDLAMKLTDIYNIKSIKDAARLKLAKWFNEVEELGVDNFYTVIDTFENHYQTILNFFVNRATNANAESFNAKVKAFRAQFRGVTDIPFFLYRLMKLCA
;
A
#
# COMPACT_ATOMS: atom_id res chain seq x y z
N MET A 1 -1.71 -14.95 2.44
CA MET A 1 -2.80 -14.86 3.43
C MET A 1 -2.60 -13.68 4.37
N LEU A 2 -1.43 -13.61 5.02
CA LEU A 2 -1.00 -12.51 5.90
C LEU A 2 -0.78 -11.14 5.19
N THR A 3 -1.07 -11.06 3.90
CA THR A 3 -1.02 -9.82 3.10
C THR A 3 -2.39 -9.15 2.98
N LYS A 4 -3.46 -9.79 3.45
CA LYS A 4 -4.83 -9.28 3.39
C LYS A 4 -5.30 -8.88 4.79
N HIS A 5 -6.13 -7.85 4.85
CA HIS A 5 -6.81 -7.49 6.08
C HIS A 5 -7.64 -8.65 6.64
N LYS A 6 -7.59 -8.84 7.97
CA LYS A 6 -8.26 -9.95 8.67
C LYS A 6 -9.76 -10.05 8.40
N THR A 7 -10.41 -8.93 8.08
CA THR A 7 -11.84 -8.91 7.71
C THR A 7 -12.13 -9.61 6.38
N LYS A 8 -11.10 -9.84 5.55
CA LYS A 8 -11.20 -10.53 4.26
C LYS A 8 -10.78 -12.00 4.34
N TRP A 9 -10.49 -12.52 5.53
CA TRP A 9 -10.09 -13.91 5.70
C TRP A 9 -11.29 -14.83 5.73
N THR A 10 -11.17 -15.97 5.05
CA THR A 10 -12.08 -17.11 5.25
C THR A 10 -11.83 -17.75 6.61
N GLU A 11 -12.75 -18.58 7.09
CA GLU A 11 -12.60 -19.24 8.39
C GLU A 11 -11.33 -20.09 8.45
N THR A 12 -11.10 -20.93 7.44
CA THR A 12 -9.87 -21.73 7.31
C THR A 12 -8.59 -20.88 7.29
N GLN A 13 -8.67 -19.65 6.77
CA GLN A 13 -7.54 -18.73 6.82
C GLN A 13 -7.31 -18.26 8.25
N LYS A 14 -8.35 -17.84 8.98
CA LYS A 14 -8.22 -17.43 10.39
C LYS A 14 -7.58 -18.53 11.23
N ASP A 15 -8.04 -19.78 11.09
CA ASP A 15 -7.49 -20.93 11.83
C ASP A 15 -5.99 -21.11 11.58
N ARG A 16 -5.58 -21.03 10.31
CA ARG A 16 -4.16 -21.12 9.93
C ARG A 16 -3.35 -19.94 10.46
N ALA A 17 -3.90 -18.73 10.44
CA ALA A 17 -3.23 -17.55 11.00
C ALA A 17 -3.02 -17.73 12.49
N GLN A 18 -4.01 -18.24 13.21
CA GLN A 18 -3.91 -18.46 14.65
C GLN A 18 -2.73 -19.39 14.98
N ILE A 19 -2.64 -20.54 14.32
CA ILE A 19 -1.53 -21.49 14.52
C ILE A 19 -0.17 -20.83 14.22
N ILE A 20 -0.08 -20.10 13.10
CA ILE A 20 1.16 -19.39 12.72
C ILE A 20 1.53 -18.35 13.78
N PHE A 21 0.56 -17.59 14.28
CA PHE A 21 0.81 -16.52 15.24
C PHE A 21 1.13 -17.02 16.64
N GLU A 22 0.64 -18.21 17.02
CA GLU A 22 1.04 -18.90 18.24
C GLU A 22 2.52 -19.31 18.17
N HIS A 23 2.97 -19.84 17.03
CA HIS A 23 4.38 -20.23 16.85
C HIS A 23 5.33 -19.06 16.57
N TYR A 24 4.84 -17.98 15.96
CA TYR A 24 5.64 -16.83 15.52
C TYR A 24 5.03 -15.51 16.04
N PRO A 25 5.16 -15.21 17.35
CA PRO A 25 4.55 -14.02 17.95
C PRO A 25 5.09 -12.71 17.40
N THR A 26 6.36 -12.65 17.00
CA THR A 26 6.96 -11.47 16.34
C THR A 26 6.31 -11.21 14.98
N LEU A 27 6.02 -12.27 14.22
CA LEU A 27 5.30 -12.16 12.95
C LEU A 27 3.88 -11.64 13.15
N LYS A 28 3.20 -12.08 14.22
CA LYS A 28 1.88 -11.55 14.60
C LYS A 28 1.95 -10.04 14.84
N LYS A 29 2.91 -9.56 15.64
CA LYS A 29 3.09 -8.12 15.89
C LYS A 29 3.37 -7.34 14.60
N ALA A 30 4.25 -7.84 13.75
CA ALA A 30 4.54 -7.22 12.45
C ALA A 30 3.29 -7.14 11.55
N TYR A 31 2.49 -8.21 11.52
CA TYR A 31 1.23 -8.23 10.79
C TYR A 31 0.23 -7.21 11.38
N ASP A 32 0.07 -7.18 12.70
CA ASP A 32 -0.84 -6.27 13.38
C ASP A 32 -0.46 -4.80 13.11
N LEU A 33 0.84 -4.46 13.09
CA LEU A 33 1.33 -3.13 12.71
C LEU A 33 1.01 -2.79 11.25
N ALA A 34 1.21 -3.72 10.31
CA ALA A 34 0.85 -3.51 8.91
C ALA A 34 -0.66 -3.28 8.72
N MET A 35 -1.49 -4.01 9.47
CA MET A 35 -2.95 -3.83 9.44
C MET A 35 -3.36 -2.50 10.07
N LYS A 36 -2.74 -2.12 11.19
CA LYS A 36 -2.98 -0.83 11.82
C LYS A 36 -2.65 0.33 10.89
N LEU A 37 -1.54 0.25 10.15
CA LEU A 37 -1.20 1.24 9.13
C LEU A 37 -2.31 1.31 8.06
N THR A 38 -2.76 0.16 7.56
CA THR A 38 -3.87 0.05 6.59
C THR A 38 -5.14 0.74 7.13
N ASP A 39 -5.48 0.52 8.39
CA ASP A 39 -6.63 1.13 9.04
C ASP A 39 -6.51 2.65 9.14
N ILE A 40 -5.32 3.18 9.46
CA ILE A 40 -5.05 4.62 9.50
C ILE A 40 -5.37 5.27 8.15
N TYR A 41 -4.96 4.68 7.04
CA TYR A 41 -5.23 5.21 5.70
C TYR A 41 -6.67 5.00 5.24
N ASN A 42 -7.33 3.93 5.68
CA ASN A 42 -8.73 3.65 5.32
C ASN A 42 -9.70 4.59 6.03
N ILE A 43 -9.47 4.92 7.30
CA ILE A 43 -10.32 5.83 8.06
C ILE A 43 -10.32 7.23 7.43
N LYS A 44 -11.50 7.84 7.29
CA LYS A 44 -11.61 9.23 6.90
C LYS A 44 -11.24 10.11 8.09
N SER A 45 -10.03 10.67 8.06
CA SER A 45 -9.53 11.58 9.10
C SER A 45 -8.90 12.82 8.49
N ILE A 46 -8.98 13.93 9.21
CA ILE A 46 -8.26 15.16 8.89
C ILE A 46 -6.75 14.97 9.07
N LYS A 47 -5.96 15.79 8.39
CA LYS A 47 -4.48 15.70 8.34
C LYS A 47 -3.83 15.65 9.72
N ASP A 48 -4.26 16.48 10.67
CA ASP A 48 -3.67 16.54 12.01
C ASP A 48 -3.97 15.29 12.85
N ALA A 49 -5.20 14.77 12.75
CA ALA A 49 -5.58 13.52 13.41
C ALA A 49 -4.82 12.32 12.82
N ALA A 50 -4.58 12.32 11.50
CA ALA A 50 -3.77 11.30 10.84
C ALA A 50 -2.30 11.39 11.27
N ARG A 51 -1.74 12.60 11.38
CA ARG A 51 -0.39 12.84 11.89
C ARG A 51 -0.20 12.21 13.27
N LEU A 52 -1.12 12.47 14.20
CA LEU A 52 -1.05 11.90 15.55
C LEU A 52 -1.10 10.37 15.54
N LYS A 53 -1.96 9.77 14.71
CA LYS A 53 -2.07 8.31 14.58
C LYS A 53 -0.80 7.69 14.00
N LEU A 54 -0.22 8.32 12.97
CA LEU A 54 1.04 7.88 12.36
C LEU A 54 2.19 8.00 13.35
N ALA A 55 2.29 9.10 14.10
CA ALA A 55 3.31 9.25 15.15
C ALA A 55 3.25 8.13 16.20
N LYS A 56 2.05 7.79 16.68
CA LYS A 56 1.87 6.64 17.59
C LYS A 56 2.28 5.32 16.95
N TRP A 57 1.96 5.14 15.67
CA TRP A 57 2.36 3.95 14.93
C TRP A 57 3.89 3.85 14.78
N PHE A 58 4.61 4.95 14.55
CA PHE A 58 6.08 4.96 14.52
C PHE A 58 6.68 4.43 15.82
N ASN A 59 6.22 4.95 16.97
CA ASN A 59 6.71 4.49 18.26
C ASN A 59 6.54 2.97 18.43
N GLU A 60 5.39 2.41 18.02
CA GLU A 60 5.14 0.97 18.12
C GLU A 60 6.00 0.15 17.16
N VAL A 61 6.38 0.71 16.01
CA VAL A 61 7.28 0.07 15.05
C VAL A 61 8.72 0.09 15.58
N GLU A 62 9.17 1.20 16.15
CA GLU A 62 10.49 1.31 16.79
C GLU A 62 10.60 0.35 17.99
N GLU A 63 9.56 0.27 18.82
CA GLU A 63 9.50 -0.69 19.94
C GLU A 63 9.56 -2.16 19.48
N LEU A 64 9.05 -2.47 18.28
CA LEU A 64 9.12 -3.82 17.74
C LEU A 64 10.58 -4.21 17.38
N GLY A 65 11.43 -3.23 17.04
CA GLY A 65 12.86 -3.44 16.81
C GLY A 65 13.21 -4.42 15.69
N VAL A 66 12.33 -4.54 14.67
CA VAL A 66 12.54 -5.46 13.54
C VAL A 66 13.10 -4.70 12.35
N ASP A 67 14.27 -5.14 11.87
CA ASP A 67 15.04 -4.45 10.84
C ASP A 67 14.24 -4.13 9.56
N ASN A 68 13.30 -5.01 9.21
CA ASN A 68 12.49 -4.90 8.00
C ASN A 68 11.60 -3.64 7.96
N PHE A 69 11.38 -2.96 9.09
CA PHE A 69 10.61 -1.72 9.14
C PHE A 69 11.45 -0.45 9.04
N TYR A 70 12.79 -0.51 9.18
CA TYR A 70 13.63 0.69 9.08
C TYR A 70 13.49 1.40 7.73
N THR A 71 13.42 0.64 6.63
CA THR A 71 13.18 1.23 5.30
C THR A 71 11.84 1.97 5.23
N VAL A 72 10.83 1.48 5.93
CA VAL A 72 9.53 2.14 6.00
C VAL A 72 9.65 3.42 6.82
N ILE A 73 10.30 3.38 7.98
CA ILE A 73 10.54 4.56 8.82
C ILE A 73 11.26 5.65 8.02
N ASP A 74 12.39 5.31 7.38
CA ASP A 74 13.19 6.24 6.58
C ASP A 74 12.37 6.87 5.43
N THR A 75 11.53 6.07 4.75
CA THR A 75 10.63 6.60 3.71
C THR A 75 9.66 7.62 4.29
N PHE A 76 9.11 7.35 5.47
CA PHE A 76 8.18 8.26 6.11
C PHE A 76 8.85 9.52 6.63
N GLU A 77 10.08 9.45 7.16
CA GLU A 77 10.84 10.62 7.59
C GLU A 77 11.15 11.55 6.41
N ASN A 78 11.64 10.98 5.30
CA ASN A 78 12.02 11.74 4.11
C ASN A 78 10.82 12.34 3.35
N HIS A 79 9.64 11.72 3.45
CA HIS A 79 8.47 12.10 2.65
C HIS A 79 7.22 12.41 3.48
N TYR A 80 7.39 12.69 4.78
CA TYR A 80 6.28 12.79 5.74
C TYR A 80 5.18 13.76 5.31
N GLN A 81 5.58 14.94 4.83
CA GLN A 81 4.63 15.97 4.42
C GLN A 81 3.79 15.53 3.21
N THR A 82 4.43 14.89 2.23
CA THR A 82 3.77 14.36 1.03
C THR A 82 2.81 13.23 1.39
N ILE A 83 3.25 12.36 2.29
CA ILE A 83 2.43 11.28 2.84
C ILE A 83 1.19 11.84 3.55
N LEU A 84 1.36 12.86 4.39
CA LEU A 84 0.23 13.48 5.09
C LEU A 84 -0.74 14.20 4.14
N ASN A 85 -0.29 14.64 2.96
CA ASN A 85 -1.17 15.27 1.96
C ASN A 85 -2.23 14.28 1.42
N PHE A 86 -2.01 12.96 1.52
CA PHE A 86 -3.04 11.97 1.25
C PHE A 86 -4.31 12.24 2.07
N PHE A 87 -4.21 12.71 3.32
CA PHE A 87 -5.39 12.92 4.17
C PHE A 87 -6.19 14.19 3.84
N VAL A 88 -5.71 15.03 2.92
CA VAL A 88 -6.44 16.21 2.45
C VAL A 88 -7.40 15.82 1.34
N ASN A 89 -6.86 15.31 0.23
CA ASN A 89 -7.64 15.02 -0.99
C ASN A 89 -7.89 13.52 -1.21
N ARG A 90 -7.16 12.65 -0.49
CA ARG A 90 -7.12 11.18 -0.69
C ARG A 90 -6.86 10.76 -2.14
N ALA A 91 -6.28 11.66 -2.92
CA ALA A 91 -5.81 11.38 -4.26
C ALA A 91 -4.63 10.42 -4.18
N THR A 92 -4.72 9.32 -4.91
CA THR A 92 -3.64 8.34 -5.02
C THR A 92 -3.18 8.27 -6.46
N ASN A 93 -1.89 7.99 -6.66
CA ASN A 93 -1.34 7.76 -7.98
C ASN A 93 -1.77 6.40 -8.57
N ALA A 94 -2.57 5.61 -7.85
CA ALA A 94 -3.00 4.26 -8.25
C ALA A 94 -3.69 4.23 -9.62
N ASN A 95 -4.51 5.23 -9.94
CA ASN A 95 -5.13 5.34 -11.27
C ASN A 95 -4.09 5.57 -12.36
N ALA A 96 -3.09 6.42 -12.11
CA ALA A 96 -2.00 6.67 -13.05
C ALA A 96 -1.03 5.48 -13.14
N GLU A 97 -0.77 4.76 -12.06
CA GLU A 97 0.02 3.52 -12.05
C GLU A 97 -0.67 2.41 -12.83
N SER A 98 -1.98 2.21 -12.62
CA SER A 98 -2.80 1.27 -13.39
C SER A 98 -2.82 1.62 -14.88
N PHE A 99 -2.95 2.90 -15.20
CA PHE A 99 -2.82 3.40 -16.57
C PHE A 99 -1.42 3.10 -17.14
N ASN A 100 -0.35 3.44 -16.44
CA ASN A 100 1.02 3.18 -16.86
C ASN A 100 1.29 1.68 -17.07
N ALA A 101 0.71 0.81 -16.24
CA ALA A 101 0.79 -0.64 -16.41
C ALA A 101 0.08 -1.09 -17.69
N LYS A 102 -1.13 -0.57 -17.98
CA LYS A 102 -1.85 -0.83 -19.23
C LYS A 102 -1.05 -0.36 -20.46
N VAL A 103 -0.46 0.84 -20.40
CA VAL A 103 0.38 1.37 -21.49
C VAL A 103 1.63 0.52 -21.71
N LYS A 104 2.31 0.10 -20.63
CA LYS A 104 3.47 -0.80 -20.73
C LYS A 104 3.10 -2.15 -21.34
N ALA A 105 2.00 -2.76 -20.87
CA ALA A 105 1.50 -4.03 -21.42
C ALA A 105 1.14 -3.89 -22.90
N PHE A 106 0.47 -2.81 -23.28
CA PHE A 106 0.15 -2.50 -24.66
C PHE A 106 1.41 -2.35 -25.52
N ARG A 107 2.40 -1.55 -25.11
CA ARG A 107 3.69 -1.43 -25.82
C ARG A 107 4.41 -2.77 -25.99
N ALA A 108 4.36 -3.64 -24.98
CA ALA A 108 5.00 -4.95 -25.03
C ALA A 108 4.37 -5.86 -26.09
N GLN A 109 3.05 -5.81 -26.29
CA GLN A 109 2.35 -6.59 -27.33
C GLN A 109 2.81 -6.23 -28.74
N PHE A 110 3.16 -4.96 -28.98
CA PHE A 110 3.60 -4.48 -30.30
C PHE A 110 5.13 -4.44 -30.46
N ARG A 111 5.88 -5.00 -29.49
CA ARG A 111 7.37 -5.00 -29.45
C ARG A 111 7.99 -3.61 -29.68
N GLY A 112 7.30 -2.57 -29.24
CA GLY A 112 7.71 -1.18 -29.49
C GLY A 112 6.57 -0.33 -30.05
N VAL A 113 6.91 0.90 -30.43
CA VAL A 113 5.99 1.86 -31.06
C VAL A 113 6.67 2.39 -32.31
N THR A 114 6.31 1.85 -33.47
CA THR A 114 6.81 2.30 -34.79
C THR A 114 5.92 3.37 -35.41
N ASP A 115 4.61 3.33 -35.15
CA ASP A 115 3.63 4.30 -35.64
C ASP A 115 2.96 5.00 -34.44
N ILE A 116 3.39 6.23 -34.18
CA ILE A 116 2.91 7.06 -33.05
C ILE A 116 1.42 7.42 -33.22
N PRO A 117 0.95 7.92 -34.38
CA PRO A 117 -0.47 8.17 -34.61
C PRO A 117 -1.36 6.94 -34.35
N PHE A 118 -1.01 5.78 -34.89
CA PHE A 118 -1.78 4.55 -34.70
C PHE A 118 -1.75 4.05 -33.25
N PHE A 119 -0.60 4.19 -32.59
CA PHE A 119 -0.46 3.89 -31.17
C PHE A 119 -1.36 4.77 -30.30
N LEU A 120 -1.38 6.08 -30.53
CA LEU A 120 -2.25 7.01 -29.80
C LEU A 120 -3.74 6.74 -30.05
N TYR A 121 -4.12 6.41 -31.29
CA TYR A 121 -5.48 5.99 -31.62
C TYR A 121 -5.93 4.76 -30.81
N ARG A 122 -5.09 3.73 -30.72
CA ARG A 122 -5.37 2.52 -29.93
C ARG A 122 -5.33 2.77 -28.43
N LEU A 123 -4.43 3.63 -27.96
CA LEU A 123 -4.31 4.02 -26.56
C LEU A 123 -5.60 4.70 -26.07
N MET A 124 -6.15 5.62 -26.85
CA MET A 124 -7.43 6.28 -26.54
C MET A 124 -8.58 5.28 -26.41
N LYS A 125 -8.59 4.19 -27.20
CA LYS A 125 -9.59 3.13 -27.10
C LYS A 125 -9.47 2.23 -25.85
N LEU A 126 -8.33 2.21 -25.17
CA LEU A 126 -8.12 1.44 -23.92
C LEU A 126 -8.60 2.18 -22.66
N CYS A 127 -8.90 3.46 -22.80
CA CYS A 127 -9.16 4.39 -21.69
C CYS A 127 -10.57 4.99 -21.72
N ALA A 128 -11.37 4.62 -22.72
CA ALA A 128 -12.82 4.83 -22.80
C ALA A 128 -13.55 3.66 -22.13
#